data_AF-A0A482XLK8-F1
#
_entry.id   AF-A0A482XLK8-F1
#
_cell.length_a   1.000
_cell.length_b   1.000
_cell.length_c   1.000
_cell.angle_alpha   90.00
_cell.angle_beta   90.00
_cell.angle_gamma   90.00
#
_symmetry.space_group_name_H-M   'P 1'
#
loop_
_entity.id
_entity.type
_entity.pdbx_description
1 polymer ?
#
loop_
_entity_poly.entity_id
_entity_poly.type
_entity_poly.pdbx_seq_one_letter_code
_entity_poly.pdbx_strand_id
1 'polypeptide(L)'
;MYSQPEPEPVKKTEGGGDDPEFVKRQEAKSSALDEQLKEYIAEWRKQRAKEEDDLKKLKEKQAKRKVMRAEEEKKMAERKKQEEERRVKEIEEKKQRDMEEKRKRLEEAEKKRQTMMAALKDQSKSKGPNFTVNKKTDLNMTSAQMERNKTKEQLEEEKKISLSFRIKPLAIENMSINALRAKAQELWDCIVKLETEKYDLEERQKRQDYDLKELKERQKQQLRHKALKKGLDPDQKSKSPPNMKDV
;
A
#
# COMPACT_ATOMS: atom_id res chain seq x y z
N MET A 1 -42.95 21.67 54.22
CA MET A 1 -43.72 22.93 54.13
C MET A 1 -43.32 23.63 52.85
N TYR A 2 -44.18 23.59 51.83
CA TYR A 2 -44.52 24.70 50.94
C TYR A 2 -45.68 24.17 50.08
N SER A 3 -46.90 24.43 50.57
CA SER A 3 -48.14 24.15 49.86
C SER A 3 -48.25 25.16 48.74
N GLN A 4 -48.27 24.71 47.48
CA GLN A 4 -48.71 25.56 46.38
C GLN A 4 -50.23 25.73 46.47
N PRO A 5 -50.77 26.95 46.29
CA PRO A 5 -52.22 27.16 46.29
C PRO A 5 -52.82 26.60 45.01
N GLU A 6 -53.96 25.90 45.12
CA GLU A 6 -54.77 25.52 43.96
C GLU A 6 -55.25 26.78 43.23
N PRO A 7 -55.21 26.81 41.88
CA PRO A 7 -55.73 27.95 41.12
C PRO A 7 -57.26 27.97 41.19
N GLU A 8 -57.82 29.10 41.63
CA GLU A 8 -59.27 29.35 41.61
C GLU A 8 -59.83 29.27 40.17
N PRO A 9 -61.09 28.82 40.00
CA PRO A 9 -61.72 28.76 38.69
C PRO A 9 -62.00 30.18 38.19
N VAL A 10 -61.25 30.60 37.16
CA VAL A 10 -61.47 31.86 36.46
C VAL A 10 -62.88 31.86 35.86
N LYS A 11 -63.73 32.76 36.36
CA LYS A 11 -65.07 33.04 35.84
C LYS A 11 -64.98 33.30 34.34
N LYS A 12 -65.65 32.46 33.54
CA LYS A 12 -65.94 32.76 32.13
C LYS A 12 -66.82 34.00 32.09
N THR A 13 -66.26 35.14 31.69
CA THR A 13 -67.06 36.27 31.22
C THR A 13 -67.53 35.93 29.82
N GLU A 14 -68.78 35.49 29.73
CA GLU A 14 -69.54 35.42 28.49
C GLU A 14 -69.72 36.86 27.95
N GLY A 15 -69.16 37.15 26.79
CA GLY A 15 -69.40 38.41 26.07
C GLY A 15 -68.21 38.85 25.23
N GLY A 16 -68.28 38.65 23.91
CA GLY A 16 -67.37 39.28 22.95
C GLY A 16 -66.69 38.33 21.95
N GLY A 17 -67.39 37.34 21.42
CA GLY A 17 -66.88 36.48 20.33
C GLY A 17 -67.28 36.91 18.91
N ASP A 18 -67.99 38.04 18.77
CA ASP A 18 -68.70 38.39 17.52
C ASP A 18 -68.34 39.78 16.98
N ASP A 19 -67.18 40.33 17.38
CA ASP A 19 -66.63 41.55 16.78
C ASP A 19 -65.83 41.20 15.50
N PRO A 20 -66.29 41.58 14.29
CA PRO A 20 -65.65 41.20 13.03
C PRO A 20 -64.22 41.71 12.89
N GLU A 21 -63.88 42.84 13.52
CA GLU A 21 -62.50 43.37 13.51
C GLU A 21 -61.54 42.54 14.35
N PHE A 22 -61.98 42.07 15.52
CA PHE A 22 -61.15 41.23 16.39
C PHE A 22 -60.80 39.90 15.73
N VAL A 23 -61.78 39.23 15.11
CA VAL A 23 -61.58 37.98 14.37
C VAL A 23 -60.63 38.19 13.19
N LYS A 24 -60.84 39.25 12.39
CA LYS A 24 -59.97 39.59 11.26
C LYS A 24 -58.54 39.89 11.68
N ARG A 25 -58.33 40.53 12.84
CA ARG A 25 -56.99 40.80 13.38
C ARG A 25 -56.32 39.53 13.90
N GLN A 26 -57.09 38.59 14.46
CA GLN A 26 -56.58 37.30 14.91
C GLN A 26 -56.23 36.41 13.72
N GLU A 27 -57.07 36.37 12.68
CA GLU A 27 -56.80 35.68 11.41
C GLU A 27 -55.58 36.25 10.68
N ALA A 28 -55.42 37.58 10.63
CA ALA A 28 -54.24 38.21 10.05
C ALA A 28 -52.94 37.84 10.81
N LYS A 29 -53.00 37.74 12.14
CA LYS A 29 -51.86 37.28 12.96
C LYS A 29 -51.55 35.80 12.73
N SER A 30 -52.57 34.95 12.65
CA SER A 30 -52.42 33.53 12.32
C SER A 30 -51.84 33.32 10.92
N SER A 31 -52.36 34.07 9.92
CA SER A 31 -51.86 34.02 8.54
C SER A 31 -50.40 34.49 8.44
N ALA A 32 -50.01 35.54 9.17
CA ALA A 32 -48.62 36.00 9.19
C ALA A 32 -47.67 34.98 9.83
N LEU A 33 -48.13 34.27 10.87
CA LEU A 33 -47.36 33.20 11.50
C LEU A 33 -47.21 31.98 10.58
N ASP A 34 -48.27 31.62 9.86
CA ASP A 34 -48.26 30.55 8.85
C ASP A 34 -47.33 30.90 7.68
N GLU A 35 -47.29 32.18 7.26
CA GLU A 35 -46.37 32.69 6.24
C GLU A 35 -44.91 32.56 6.68
N GLN A 36 -44.58 33.01 7.90
CA GLN A 36 -43.24 32.87 8.48
C GLN A 36 -42.83 31.40 8.62
N LEU A 37 -43.75 30.52 9.01
CA LEU A 37 -43.47 29.09 9.11
C LEU A 37 -43.19 28.47 7.72
N LYS A 38 -43.95 28.87 6.69
CA LYS A 38 -43.71 28.43 5.30
C LYS A 38 -42.35 28.90 4.79
N GLU A 39 -41.98 30.15 5.03
CA GLU A 39 -40.66 30.70 4.66
C GLU A 39 -39.53 29.95 5.37
N TYR A 40 -39.65 29.72 6.68
CA TYR A 40 -38.67 28.95 7.44
C TYR A 40 -38.51 27.51 6.93
N ILE A 41 -39.62 26.83 6.60
CA ILE A 41 -39.59 25.50 5.99
C ILE A 41 -38.91 25.53 4.61
N ALA A 42 -39.17 26.55 3.80
CA ALA A 42 -38.57 26.71 2.48
C ALA A 42 -37.06 26.95 2.56
N GLU A 43 -36.62 27.81 3.49
CA GLU A 43 -35.19 28.05 3.76
C GLU A 43 -34.50 26.78 4.26
N TRP A 44 -35.11 26.06 5.19
CA TRP A 44 -34.54 24.81 5.71
C TRP A 44 -34.40 23.75 4.62
N ARG A 45 -35.39 23.61 3.73
CA ARG A 45 -35.30 22.71 2.56
C ARG A 45 -34.19 23.13 1.60
N LYS A 46 -34.05 24.43 1.35
CA LYS A 46 -33.00 24.97 0.47
C LYS A 46 -31.61 24.72 1.05
N GLN A 47 -31.44 24.90 2.36
CA GLN A 47 -30.19 24.63 3.07
C GLN A 47 -29.83 23.14 3.01
N ARG A 48 -30.79 22.26 3.30
CA ARG A 48 -30.58 20.80 3.17
C ARG A 48 -30.23 20.36 1.75
N ALA A 49 -30.93 20.89 0.74
CA ALA A 49 -30.64 20.58 -0.65
C ALA A 49 -29.21 20.99 -1.04
N LYS A 50 -28.76 22.17 -0.58
CA LYS A 50 -27.39 22.65 -0.82
C LYS A 50 -26.34 21.77 -0.15
N GLU A 51 -26.56 21.39 1.11
CA GLU A 51 -25.66 20.50 1.85
C GLU A 51 -25.61 19.09 1.22
N GLU A 52 -26.74 18.56 0.77
CA GLU A 52 -26.81 17.28 0.07
C GLU A 52 -26.03 17.31 -1.26
N ASP A 53 -26.17 18.39 -2.03
CA ASP A 53 -25.43 18.58 -3.29
C ASP A 53 -23.92 18.72 -3.08
N ASP A 54 -23.49 19.46 -2.07
CA ASP A 54 -22.08 19.62 -1.74
C ASP A 54 -21.47 18.30 -1.23
N LEU A 55 -22.22 17.54 -0.43
CA LEU A 55 -21.82 16.20 -0.01
C LEU A 55 -21.72 15.23 -1.19
N LYS A 56 -22.65 15.31 -2.15
CA LYS A 56 -22.63 14.50 -3.38
C LYS A 56 -21.42 14.81 -4.24
N LYS A 57 -21.11 16.09 -4.47
CA LYS A 57 -19.90 16.53 -5.20
C LYS A 57 -18.63 16.04 -4.52
N LEU A 58 -18.57 16.09 -3.19
CA LEU A 58 -17.41 15.60 -2.43
C LEU A 58 -17.21 14.09 -2.59
N LYS A 59 -18.28 13.31 -2.49
CA LYS A 59 -18.27 11.86 -2.72
C LYS A 59 -17.86 11.51 -4.14
N GLU A 60 -18.37 12.23 -5.15
CA GLU A 60 -18.00 12.03 -6.55
C GLU A 60 -16.50 12.33 -6.78
N LYS A 61 -15.98 13.40 -6.17
CA LYS A 61 -14.56 13.76 -6.26
C LYS A 61 -13.66 12.69 -5.60
N GLN A 62 -14.08 12.15 -4.45
CA GLN A 62 -13.38 11.02 -3.82
C GLN A 62 -13.42 9.76 -4.69
N ALA A 63 -14.58 9.43 -5.28
CA ALA A 63 -14.75 8.30 -6.17
C ALA A 63 -13.84 8.42 -7.40
N LYS A 64 -13.84 9.59 -8.07
CA LYS A 64 -12.94 9.87 -9.20
C LYS A 64 -11.46 9.72 -8.82
N ARG A 65 -11.04 10.27 -7.68
CA ARG A 65 -9.66 10.11 -7.18
C ARG A 65 -9.29 8.65 -6.91
N LYS A 66 -10.23 7.84 -6.44
CA LYS A 66 -10.01 6.41 -6.20
C LYS A 66 -9.86 5.64 -7.51
N VAL A 67 -10.68 5.95 -8.52
CA VAL A 67 -10.58 5.36 -9.86
C VAL A 67 -9.25 5.73 -10.53
N MET A 68 -8.88 7.01 -10.52
CA MET A 68 -7.60 7.47 -11.08
C MET A 68 -6.40 6.76 -10.45
N ARG A 69 -6.37 6.65 -9.11
CA ARG A 69 -5.32 5.90 -8.41
C ARG A 69 -5.29 4.43 -8.81
N ALA A 70 -6.45 3.79 -8.93
CA ALA A 70 -6.53 2.39 -9.36
C ALA A 70 -6.03 2.20 -10.81
N GLU A 71 -6.33 3.14 -11.71
CA GLU A 71 -5.84 3.10 -13.10
C GLU A 71 -4.33 3.34 -13.19
N GLU A 72 -3.79 4.29 -12.44
CA GLU A 72 -2.35 4.54 -12.38
C GLU A 72 -1.58 3.36 -11.79
N GLU A 73 -2.08 2.75 -10.71
CA GLU A 73 -1.49 1.55 -10.11
C GLU A 73 -1.53 0.37 -11.08
N LYS A 74 -2.64 0.18 -11.79
CA LYS A 74 -2.76 -0.86 -12.83
C LYS A 74 -1.78 -0.64 -13.98
N LYS A 75 -1.65 0.60 -14.46
CA LYS A 75 -0.71 0.96 -15.55
C LYS A 75 0.75 0.78 -15.13
N MET A 76 1.09 1.14 -13.89
CA MET A 76 2.43 0.93 -13.34
C MET A 76 2.73 -0.55 -13.13
N ALA A 77 1.77 -1.34 -12.64
CA ALA A 77 1.90 -2.78 -12.50
C ALA A 77 2.09 -3.47 -13.85
N GLU A 78 1.35 -3.05 -14.88
CA GLU A 78 1.47 -3.59 -16.24
C GLU A 78 2.83 -3.26 -16.86
N ARG A 79 3.33 -2.03 -16.71
CA ARG A 79 4.68 -1.65 -17.15
C ARG A 79 5.75 -2.47 -16.45
N LYS A 80 5.65 -2.64 -15.12
CA LYS A 80 6.60 -3.44 -14.35
C LYS A 80 6.58 -4.91 -14.77
N LYS A 81 5.40 -5.47 -15.02
CA LYS A 81 5.24 -6.84 -15.52
C LYS A 81 5.88 -7.01 -16.90
N GLN A 82 5.67 -6.07 -17.82
CA GLN A 82 6.29 -6.12 -19.15
C GLN A 82 7.82 -6.01 -19.09
N GLU A 83 8.35 -5.16 -18.21
CA GLU A 83 9.80 -5.03 -18.02
C GLU A 83 10.42 -6.28 -17.39
N GLU A 84 9.76 -6.86 -16.38
CA GLU A 84 10.16 -8.13 -15.77
C GLU A 84 10.11 -9.28 -16.78
N GLU A 85 9.06 -9.38 -17.60
CA GLU A 85 8.92 -10.40 -18.63
C GLU A 85 10.00 -10.26 -19.72
N ARG A 86 10.36 -9.03 -20.12
CA ARG A 86 11.49 -8.78 -21.02
C ARG A 86 12.81 -9.22 -20.41
N ARG A 87 13.05 -8.90 -19.14
CA ARG A 87 14.27 -9.29 -18.42
C ARG A 87 14.39 -10.80 -18.29
N VAL A 88 13.28 -11.50 -18.00
CA VAL A 88 13.25 -12.96 -17.92
C VAL A 88 13.53 -13.58 -19.30
N LYS A 89 12.91 -13.07 -20.37
CA LYS A 89 13.18 -13.50 -21.76
C LYS A 89 14.64 -13.32 -22.15
N GLU A 90 15.24 -12.17 -21.83
CA GLU A 90 16.67 -11.92 -22.10
C GLU A 90 17.60 -12.86 -21.31
N ILE A 91 17.28 -13.16 -20.04
CA ILE A 91 18.05 -14.11 -19.22
C ILE A 91 17.94 -15.54 -19.78
N GLU A 92 16.73 -15.94 -20.20
CA GLU A 92 16.49 -17.28 -20.73
C GLU A 92 17.13 -17.46 -22.10
N GLU A 93 17.06 -16.46 -22.97
CA GLU A 93 17.73 -16.45 -24.28
C GLU A 93 19.26 -16.45 -24.14
N LYS A 94 19.81 -15.68 -23.19
CA LYS A 94 21.24 -15.71 -22.87
C LYS A 94 21.66 -17.08 -22.36
N LYS A 95 20.86 -17.69 -21.48
CA LYS A 95 21.12 -19.04 -20.96
C LYS A 95 21.07 -20.10 -22.07
N GLN A 96 20.15 -19.96 -23.03
CA GLN A 96 20.09 -20.82 -24.21
C GLN A 96 21.31 -20.66 -25.10
N ARG A 97 21.73 -19.42 -25.39
CA ARG A 97 22.97 -19.14 -26.14
C ARG A 97 24.21 -19.73 -25.45
N ASP A 98 24.34 -19.54 -24.14
CA ASP A 98 25.46 -20.10 -23.37
C ASP A 98 25.46 -21.65 -23.36
N MET A 99 24.28 -22.28 -23.35
CA MET A 99 24.14 -23.74 -23.45
C MET A 99 24.49 -24.26 -24.85
N GLU A 100 24.05 -23.58 -25.91
CA GLU A 100 24.38 -23.93 -27.30
C GLU A 100 25.86 -23.73 -27.60
N GLU A 101 26.47 -22.65 -27.12
CA GLU A 101 27.91 -22.38 -27.28
C GLU A 101 28.75 -23.44 -26.55
N LYS A 102 28.36 -23.80 -25.31
CA LYS A 102 29.00 -24.92 -24.59
C LYS A 102 28.84 -26.24 -25.32
N ARG A 103 27.66 -26.53 -25.88
CA ARG A 103 27.42 -27.76 -26.65
C ARG A 103 28.31 -27.80 -27.89
N LYS A 104 28.38 -26.71 -28.64
CA LYS A 104 29.23 -26.59 -29.83
C LYS A 104 30.72 -26.71 -29.51
N ARG A 105 31.16 -26.11 -28.39
CA ARG A 105 32.55 -26.22 -27.90
C ARG A 105 32.91 -27.65 -27.49
N LEU A 106 31.98 -28.38 -26.86
CA LEU A 106 32.18 -29.80 -26.53
C LEU A 106 32.20 -30.67 -27.79
N GLU A 107 31.35 -30.40 -28.77
CA GLU A 107 31.31 -31.10 -30.05
C GLU A 107 32.59 -30.87 -30.89
N GLU A 108 33.11 -29.64 -30.94
CA GLU A 108 34.40 -29.35 -31.57
C GLU A 108 35.58 -29.99 -30.83
N ALA A 109 35.56 -29.99 -29.49
CA ALA A 109 36.58 -30.66 -28.69
C ALA A 109 36.54 -32.19 -28.85
N GLU A 110 35.35 -32.78 -28.94
CA GLU A 110 35.16 -34.21 -29.22
C GLU A 110 35.61 -34.57 -30.62
N LYS A 111 35.27 -33.76 -31.63
CA LYS A 111 35.74 -33.94 -33.01
C LYS A 111 37.27 -33.83 -33.10
N LYS A 112 37.87 -32.87 -32.39
CA LYS A 112 39.33 -32.70 -32.31
C LYS A 112 40.02 -33.83 -31.54
N ARG A 113 39.36 -34.37 -30.51
CA ARG A 113 39.83 -35.55 -29.78
C ARG A 113 39.67 -36.82 -30.61
N GLN A 114 38.61 -36.97 -31.40
CA GLN A 114 38.45 -38.09 -32.33
C GLN A 114 39.50 -38.06 -33.43
N THR A 115 39.80 -36.89 -34.02
CA THR A 115 40.87 -36.79 -35.02
C THR A 115 42.25 -37.02 -34.43
N MET A 116 42.53 -36.51 -33.23
CA MET A 116 43.79 -36.79 -32.53
C MET A 116 43.89 -38.26 -32.07
N MET A 117 42.80 -38.88 -31.61
CA MET A 117 42.76 -40.29 -31.19
C MET A 117 42.83 -41.23 -32.41
N ALA A 118 42.27 -40.86 -33.55
CA ALA A 118 42.49 -41.57 -34.81
C ALA A 118 43.95 -41.51 -35.24
N ALA A 119 44.58 -40.33 -35.14
CA ALA A 119 46.02 -40.14 -35.40
C ALA A 119 46.93 -40.89 -34.39
N LEU A 120 46.51 -41.00 -33.13
CA LEU A 120 47.26 -41.72 -32.08
C LEU A 120 47.00 -43.23 -32.10
N LYS A 121 45.82 -43.68 -32.55
CA LYS A 121 45.48 -45.09 -32.75
C LYS A 121 46.31 -45.73 -33.86
N ASP A 122 46.83 -44.92 -34.78
CA ASP A 122 47.86 -45.31 -35.74
C ASP A 122 49.27 -45.43 -35.11
N GLN A 123 49.47 -44.96 -33.86
CA GLN A 123 50.81 -44.89 -33.26
C GLN A 123 50.98 -45.55 -31.87
N SER A 124 49.93 -45.92 -31.12
CA SER A 124 50.15 -46.50 -29.77
C SER A 124 49.10 -47.51 -29.29
N LYS A 125 49.43 -48.80 -29.51
CA LYS A 125 49.10 -49.88 -28.56
C LYS A 125 50.00 -49.74 -27.34
N SER A 126 49.57 -49.11 -26.24
CA SER A 126 49.96 -49.49 -24.86
C SER A 126 49.48 -48.51 -23.79
N LYS A 127 48.87 -49.09 -22.74
CA LYS A 127 48.84 -48.69 -21.31
C LYS A 127 48.15 -47.36 -20.93
N GLY A 128 47.14 -47.46 -20.05
CA GLY A 128 46.45 -46.32 -19.42
C GLY A 128 46.81 -46.11 -17.95
N PRO A 129 46.41 -44.97 -17.33
CA PRO A 129 46.33 -44.90 -15.86
C PRO A 129 45.07 -44.20 -15.30
N ASN A 130 44.93 -44.42 -13.98
CA ASN A 130 43.80 -44.30 -13.07
C ASN A 130 43.96 -43.05 -12.18
N PHE A 131 42.92 -42.22 -11.93
CA PHE A 131 42.90 -41.30 -10.78
C PHE A 131 41.49 -40.85 -10.33
N THR A 132 41.33 -40.69 -9.00
CA THR A 132 40.11 -40.44 -8.22
C THR A 132 39.93 -38.95 -7.89
N VAL A 133 38.70 -38.42 -7.94
CA VAL A 133 38.37 -37.00 -7.63
C VAL A 133 37.54 -36.90 -6.36
N ASN A 134 38.02 -36.13 -5.37
CA ASN A 134 37.30 -35.80 -4.13
C ASN A 134 36.37 -34.58 -4.34
N LYS A 135 35.10 -34.70 -3.91
CA LYS A 135 34.04 -33.70 -4.07
C LYS A 135 33.80 -32.94 -2.76
N LYS A 136 34.03 -31.62 -2.74
CA LYS A 136 33.60 -30.72 -1.64
C LYS A 136 32.13 -30.32 -1.84
N THR A 137 31.35 -30.36 -0.77
CA THR A 137 29.91 -30.05 -0.71
C THR A 137 29.68 -28.90 0.26
N ASP A 138 29.57 -27.66 -0.22
CA ASP A 138 29.17 -26.50 0.62
C ASP A 138 28.56 -25.36 -0.23
N LEU A 139 27.56 -25.66 -1.05
CA LEU A 139 26.84 -24.63 -1.83
C LEU A 139 25.36 -24.97 -1.95
N ASN A 140 24.58 -24.80 -0.87
CA ASN A 140 23.12 -24.85 -1.00
C ASN A 140 22.37 -23.95 -0.01
N MET A 141 22.73 -22.67 0.06
CA MET A 141 21.83 -21.62 0.55
C MET A 141 21.14 -20.98 -0.64
N THR A 142 19.80 -21.02 -0.67
CA THR A 142 19.02 -20.44 -1.77
C THR A 142 19.10 -18.91 -1.77
N SER A 143 19.08 -18.30 -2.95
CA SER A 143 19.11 -16.84 -3.14
C SER A 143 18.05 -16.09 -2.30
N ALA A 144 16.87 -16.69 -2.14
CA ALA A 144 15.78 -16.14 -1.33
C ALA A 144 16.10 -16.07 0.18
N GLN A 145 16.95 -16.97 0.71
CA GLN A 145 17.38 -16.92 2.11
C GLN A 145 18.48 -15.86 2.32
N MET A 146 19.28 -15.55 1.30
CA MET A 146 20.26 -14.46 1.36
C MET A 146 19.58 -13.10 1.32
N GLU A 147 18.54 -12.91 0.50
CA GLU A 147 17.81 -11.62 0.42
C GLU A 147 17.09 -11.23 1.71
N ARG A 148 16.64 -12.21 2.50
CA ARG A 148 15.97 -11.98 3.80
C ARG A 148 16.95 -11.62 4.93
N ASN A 149 18.25 -11.83 4.73
CA ASN A 149 19.31 -11.59 5.71
C ASN A 149 20.21 -10.40 5.35
N LYS A 150 19.76 -9.49 4.48
CA LYS A 150 20.49 -8.24 4.25
C LYS A 150 20.54 -7.45 5.55
N THR A 151 21.74 -7.09 6.00
CA THR A 151 21.91 -6.28 7.20
C THR A 151 21.38 -4.87 6.95
N LYS A 152 21.01 -4.17 8.03
CA LYS A 152 20.54 -2.78 7.95
C LYS A 152 21.54 -1.89 7.17
N GLU A 153 22.83 -2.13 7.38
CA GLU A 153 23.93 -1.44 6.72
C GLU A 153 23.97 -1.69 5.20
N GLN A 154 23.76 -2.94 4.75
CA GLN A 154 23.67 -3.26 3.32
C GLN A 154 22.48 -2.59 2.65
N LEU A 155 21.33 -2.51 3.34
CA LEU A 155 20.14 -1.81 2.83
C LEU A 155 20.36 -0.30 2.74
N GLU A 156 21.07 0.30 3.70
CA GLU A 156 21.43 1.72 3.68
C GLU A 156 22.42 2.04 2.56
N GLU A 157 23.40 1.16 2.32
CA GLU A 157 24.36 1.30 1.23
C GLU A 157 23.68 1.15 -0.14
N GLU A 158 22.83 0.12 -0.32
CA GLU A 158 22.01 -0.04 -1.53
C GLU A 158 21.09 1.18 -1.76
N LYS A 159 20.50 1.74 -0.69
CA LYS A 159 19.70 2.97 -0.77
C LYS A 159 20.56 4.16 -1.21
N LYS A 160 21.75 4.33 -0.64
CA LYS A 160 22.67 5.42 -0.98
C LYS A 160 23.10 5.35 -2.44
N ILE A 161 23.46 4.17 -2.92
CA ILE A 161 23.81 3.90 -4.33
C ILE A 161 22.60 4.17 -5.23
N SER A 162 21.42 3.67 -4.86
CA SER A 162 20.19 3.91 -5.63
C SER A 162 19.86 5.40 -5.75
N LEU A 163 20.04 6.16 -4.68
CA LEU A 163 19.81 7.61 -4.68
C LEU A 163 20.84 8.36 -5.53
N SER A 164 22.12 7.95 -5.56
CA SER A 164 23.12 8.61 -6.41
C SER A 164 22.85 8.41 -7.90
N PHE A 165 22.27 7.27 -8.31
CA PHE A 165 21.85 7.06 -9.70
C PHE A 165 20.61 7.89 -10.07
N ARG A 166 19.69 8.12 -9.13
CA ARG A 166 18.45 8.87 -9.36
C ARG A 166 18.66 10.38 -9.29
N ILE A 167 19.47 10.83 -8.34
CA ILE A 167 19.77 12.24 -8.09
C ILE A 167 21.04 12.59 -8.88
N LYS A 168 20.83 13.02 -10.12
CA LYS A 168 21.94 13.50 -10.95
C LYS A 168 22.37 14.90 -10.49
N PRO A 169 23.69 15.19 -10.44
CA PRO A 169 24.18 16.54 -10.19
C PRO A 169 23.59 17.55 -11.19
N LEU A 170 23.25 18.74 -10.69
CA LEU A 170 22.68 19.79 -11.53
C LEU A 170 23.80 20.46 -12.32
N ALA A 171 23.82 20.26 -13.64
CA ALA A 171 24.66 21.01 -14.55
C ALA A 171 23.94 22.32 -14.93
N ILE A 172 24.17 23.39 -14.18
CA ILE A 172 23.55 24.71 -14.40
C ILE A 172 24.54 25.75 -14.93
N GLU A 173 25.83 25.42 -14.97
CA GLU A 173 26.88 26.31 -15.48
C GLU A 173 26.70 26.52 -16.99
N ASN A 174 26.81 27.77 -17.42
CA ASN A 174 26.66 28.19 -18.83
C ASN A 174 25.25 28.05 -19.42
N MET A 175 24.21 27.87 -18.61
CA MET A 175 22.82 27.95 -19.08
C MET A 175 22.37 29.40 -19.27
N SER A 176 21.60 29.66 -20.33
CA SER A 176 20.93 30.96 -20.51
C SER A 176 19.80 31.14 -19.49
N ILE A 177 19.39 32.39 -19.24
CA ILE A 177 18.31 32.71 -18.28
C ILE A 177 17.02 31.93 -18.60
N ASN A 178 16.67 31.81 -19.89
CA ASN A 178 15.49 31.06 -20.31
C ASN A 178 15.64 29.56 -20.05
N ALA A 179 16.83 28.99 -20.28
CA ALA A 179 17.12 27.59 -19.97
C ALA A 179 17.08 27.32 -18.45
N LEU A 180 17.59 28.24 -17.63
CA LEU A 180 17.52 28.17 -16.17
C LEU A 180 16.07 28.17 -15.67
N ARG A 181 15.20 29.02 -16.22
CA ARG A 181 13.76 29.04 -15.90
C ARG A 181 13.08 27.73 -16.27
N ALA A 182 13.35 27.21 -17.46
CA ALA A 182 12.81 25.91 -17.88
C ALA A 182 13.29 24.77 -16.96
N LYS A 183 14.56 24.80 -16.56
CA LYS A 183 15.11 23.80 -15.63
C LYS A 183 14.50 23.88 -14.25
N ALA A 184 14.24 25.08 -13.74
CA ALA A 184 13.54 25.28 -12.48
C ALA A 184 12.11 24.71 -12.52
N GLN A 185 11.40 24.92 -13.63
CA GLN A 185 10.05 24.36 -13.81
C GLN A 185 10.07 22.83 -13.84
N GLU A 186 10.99 22.24 -14.61
CA GLU A 186 11.16 20.77 -14.67
C GLU A 186 11.44 20.16 -13.28
N LEU A 187 12.32 20.79 -12.50
CA LEU A 187 12.62 20.35 -11.14
C LEU A 187 11.41 20.50 -10.22
N TRP A 188 10.64 21.57 -10.35
CA TRP A 188 9.43 21.78 -9.58
C TRP A 188 8.39 20.69 -9.89
N ASP A 189 8.11 20.41 -11.16
CA ASP A 189 7.18 19.36 -11.58
C ASP A 189 7.63 17.99 -11.05
N CYS A 190 8.94 17.70 -11.10
CA CYS A 190 9.52 16.48 -10.56
C CYS A 190 9.35 16.36 -9.04
N ILE A 191 9.59 17.44 -8.29
CA ILE A 191 9.41 17.47 -6.83
C ILE A 191 7.95 17.23 -6.47
N VAL A 192 7.01 17.92 -7.12
CA VAL A 192 5.58 17.76 -6.87
C VAL A 192 5.14 16.31 -7.09
N LYS A 193 5.62 15.69 -8.17
CA LYS A 193 5.37 14.27 -8.44
C LYS A 193 5.94 13.36 -7.34
N LEU A 194 7.20 13.55 -6.96
CA LEU A 194 7.85 12.71 -5.94
C LEU A 194 7.21 12.86 -4.55
N GLU A 195 6.79 14.06 -4.16
CA GLU A 195 6.06 14.28 -2.90
C GLU A 195 4.68 13.62 -2.93
N THR A 196 3.99 13.63 -4.07
CA THR A 196 2.72 12.93 -4.24
C THR A 196 2.89 11.42 -4.09
N GLU A 197 3.89 10.84 -4.77
CA GLU A 197 4.21 9.42 -4.67
C GLU A 197 4.60 9.03 -3.23
N LYS A 198 5.38 9.87 -2.55
CA LYS A 198 5.77 9.68 -1.14
C LYS A 198 4.55 9.65 -0.23
N TYR A 199 3.62 10.61 -0.37
CA TYR A 199 2.39 10.64 0.42
C TYR A 199 1.57 9.35 0.25
N ASP A 200 1.38 8.88 -0.99
CA ASP A 200 0.64 7.65 -1.26
C ASP A 200 1.33 6.41 -0.65
N LEU A 201 2.66 6.37 -0.67
CA LEU A 201 3.44 5.30 -0.03
C LEU A 201 3.32 5.35 1.50
N GLU A 202 3.36 6.52 2.11
CA GLU A 202 3.18 6.70 3.56
C GLU A 202 1.77 6.27 4.01
N GLU A 203 0.72 6.62 3.25
CA GLU A 203 -0.64 6.16 3.54
C GLU A 203 -0.78 4.63 3.38
N ARG A 204 -0.17 4.05 2.35
CA ARG A 204 -0.12 2.59 2.18
C ARG A 204 0.61 1.93 3.36
N GLN A 205 1.72 2.49 3.80
CA GLN A 205 2.48 1.99 4.96
C GLN A 205 1.63 2.01 6.23
N LYS A 206 0.95 3.12 6.53
CA LYS A 206 0.05 3.22 7.70
C LYS A 206 -1.02 2.13 7.70
N ARG A 207 -1.59 1.84 6.53
CA ARG A 207 -2.58 0.76 6.37
C ARG A 207 -1.97 -0.62 6.61
N GLN A 208 -0.80 -0.90 6.05
CA GLN A 208 -0.09 -2.16 6.29
C GLN A 208 0.26 -2.35 7.77
N ASP A 209 0.67 -1.28 8.46
CA ASP A 209 0.95 -1.31 9.90
C ASP A 209 -0.31 -1.61 10.73
N TYR A 210 -1.46 -1.06 10.32
CA TYR A 210 -2.74 -1.38 10.94
C TYR A 210 -3.11 -2.86 10.73
N ASP A 211 -3.06 -3.34 9.49
CA ASP A 211 -3.38 -4.73 9.14
C ASP A 211 -2.45 -5.71 9.90
N LEU A 212 -1.16 -5.36 10.03
CA LEU A 212 -0.19 -6.16 10.79
C LEU A 212 -0.52 -6.20 12.29
N LYS A 213 -0.94 -5.07 12.88
CA LYS A 213 -1.37 -5.03 14.29
C LYS A 213 -2.60 -5.89 14.51
N GLU A 214 -3.59 -5.82 13.61
CA GLU A 214 -4.80 -6.63 13.70
C GLU A 214 -4.51 -8.12 13.56
N LEU A 215 -3.66 -8.50 12.60
CA LEU A 215 -3.23 -9.90 12.42
C LEU A 215 -2.50 -10.45 13.65
N LYS A 216 -1.62 -9.65 14.27
CA LYS A 216 -0.94 -10.04 15.51
C LYS A 216 -1.92 -10.24 16.67
N GLU A 217 -2.91 -9.38 16.81
CA GLU A 217 -3.94 -9.52 17.85
C GLU A 217 -4.84 -10.74 17.61
N ARG A 218 -5.28 -10.97 16.36
CA ARG A 218 -6.01 -12.19 15.99
C ARG A 218 -5.20 -13.45 16.27
N GLN A 219 -3.90 -13.45 15.95
CA GLN A 219 -3.00 -14.57 16.26
C GLN A 219 -2.90 -14.80 17.77
N LYS A 220 -2.75 -13.73 18.57
CA LYS A 220 -2.72 -13.80 20.03
C LYS A 220 -4.01 -14.41 20.58
N GLN A 221 -5.17 -13.99 20.08
CA GLN A 221 -6.47 -14.56 20.46
C GLN A 221 -6.61 -16.03 20.08
N GLN A 222 -6.19 -16.42 18.88
CA GLN A 222 -6.18 -17.83 18.46
C GLN A 222 -5.31 -18.69 19.37
N LEU A 223 -4.11 -18.21 19.73
CA LEU A 223 -3.22 -18.89 20.66
C LEU A 223 -3.84 -19.00 22.06
N ARG A 224 -4.52 -17.95 22.52
CA ARG A 224 -5.25 -17.93 23.80
C ARG A 224 -6.38 -18.97 23.84
N HIS A 225 -7.22 -19.00 22.81
CA HIS A 225 -8.29 -20.01 22.68
C HIS A 225 -7.73 -21.43 22.58
N LYS A 226 -6.63 -21.62 21.86
CA LYS A 226 -5.96 -22.92 21.76
C LYS A 226 -5.37 -23.38 23.11
N ALA A 227 -4.82 -22.47 23.91
CA ALA A 227 -4.34 -22.76 25.26
C ALA A 227 -5.50 -23.17 26.18
N LEU A 228 -6.58 -22.36 26.20
CA LEU A 228 -7.80 -22.64 26.95
C LEU A 228 -8.41 -24.01 26.57
N LYS A 229 -8.51 -24.32 25.27
CA LYS A 229 -9.03 -25.62 24.79
C LYS A 229 -8.15 -26.81 25.19
N LYS A 230 -6.86 -26.58 25.45
CA LYS A 230 -5.92 -27.60 25.94
C LYS A 230 -5.83 -27.64 27.47
N GLY A 231 -6.63 -26.83 28.19
CA GLY A 231 -6.58 -26.74 29.65
C GLY A 231 -5.34 -26.02 30.19
N LEU A 232 -4.60 -25.29 29.35
CA LEU A 232 -3.49 -24.44 29.78
C LEU A 232 -4.00 -23.03 30.08
N ASP A 233 -3.54 -22.45 31.19
CA ASP A 233 -3.85 -21.08 31.56
C ASP A 233 -3.27 -20.10 30.53
N PRO A 234 -4.11 -19.27 29.86
CA PRO A 234 -3.67 -18.34 28.83
C PRO A 234 -2.67 -17.27 29.30
N ASP A 235 -2.58 -16.98 30.60
CA ASP A 235 -1.67 -15.96 31.16
C ASP A 235 -0.37 -16.53 31.76
N GLN A 236 -0.20 -17.86 31.81
CA GLN A 236 0.98 -18.46 32.46
C GLN A 236 2.29 -18.37 31.67
N LYS A 237 2.29 -17.87 30.44
CA LYS A 237 3.51 -17.82 29.60
C LYS A 237 4.49 -16.69 29.94
N SER A 238 4.31 -15.99 31.05
CA SER A 238 5.22 -14.91 31.50
C SER A 238 5.87 -15.13 32.88
N LYS A 239 5.71 -16.30 33.52
CA LYS A 239 6.45 -16.62 34.76
C LYS A 239 7.20 -17.93 34.55
N SER A 240 8.52 -17.84 34.68
CA SER A 240 9.52 -18.87 34.43
C SER A 240 9.12 -20.28 34.90
N PRO A 241 9.60 -21.34 34.22
CA PRO A 241 9.34 -22.72 34.65
C PRO A 241 9.92 -22.96 36.06
N PRO A 242 9.26 -23.77 36.90
CA PRO A 242 9.72 -24.03 38.26
C PRO A 242 11.03 -24.83 38.20
N ASN A 243 12.05 -24.34 38.92
CA ASN A 243 13.28 -25.08 39.14
C ASN A 243 12.94 -26.43 39.79
N MET A 244 13.10 -27.52 39.03
CA MET A 244 13.23 -28.85 39.63
C MET A 244 14.53 -28.82 40.43
N LYS A 245 14.40 -28.88 41.76
CA LYS A 245 15.54 -29.24 42.61
C LYS A 245 15.70 -30.74 42.44
N ASP A 246 16.79 -31.13 41.79
CA ASP A 246 17.25 -32.51 41.76
C ASP A 246 17.41 -33.00 43.21
N VAL A 247 16.76 -34.13 43.52
CA VAL A 247 16.97 -34.93 44.74
C VAL A 247 17.86 -36.09 44.37
#